data_AF-A0A7K4FID8-F1
#
_entry.id   AF-A0A7K4FID8-F1
#
_cell.length_a   1.000
_cell.length_b   1.000
_cell.length_c   1.000
_cell.angle_alpha   90.00
_cell.angle_beta   90.00
_cell.angle_gamma   90.00
#
_symmetry.space_group_name_H-M   'P 1'
#
loop_
_entity.id
_entity.type
_entity.pdbx_description
1 polymer ?
#
loop_
_entity_poly.entity_id
_entity_poly.type
_entity_poly.pdbx_seq_one_letter_code
_entity_poly.pdbx_strand_id
1 'polypeptide(L)'
;MTMVGKGELTGADRAALAGEILGAAISVDRAPGIRTLPLRGTIVDESMNILTVRRADHGRVVRVPKSGMLGTILLGERELPLIGDNLRVRPQDRTKRILAGGSRRIR
;
A
#
# COMPACT_ATOMS: atom_id res chain seq x y z
N MET A 1 -14.39 15.06 12.27
CA MET A 1 -14.75 14.32 11.05
C MET A 1 -14.46 15.23 9.87
N THR A 2 -13.21 15.29 9.38
CA THR A 2 -12.88 16.23 8.29
C THR A 2 -11.63 15.79 7.51
N MET A 3 -11.83 15.67 6.20
CA MET A 3 -10.87 15.68 5.08
C MET A 3 -9.94 14.48 4.88
N VAL A 4 -10.43 13.50 4.10
CA VAL A 4 -9.59 12.71 3.18
C VAL A 4 -9.08 13.68 2.11
N GLY A 5 -7.96 14.33 2.39
CA GLY A 5 -7.23 15.07 1.38
C GLY A 5 -6.86 14.11 0.26
N LYS A 6 -7.16 14.47 -0.99
CA LYS A 6 -6.41 13.99 -2.16
C LYS A 6 -4.96 14.45 -1.98
N GLY A 7 -4.21 13.78 -1.11
CA GLY A 7 -2.80 14.03 -0.91
C GLY A 7 -2.09 13.44 -2.11
N GLU A 8 -1.67 14.29 -3.04
CA GLU A 8 -0.62 13.90 -3.97
C GLU A 8 0.56 13.40 -3.14
N LEU A 9 0.90 12.11 -3.28
CA LEU A 9 2.05 11.52 -2.62
C LEU A 9 3.28 12.38 -2.91
N THR A 10 3.88 12.95 -1.87
CA THR A 10 5.09 13.77 -2.01
C THR A 10 6.25 12.91 -2.49
N GLY A 11 7.32 13.53 -3.00
CA GLY A 11 8.53 12.79 -3.40
C GLY A 11 9.12 11.93 -2.28
N ALA A 12 8.99 12.37 -1.03
CA ALA A 12 9.42 11.62 0.16
C ALA A 12 8.51 10.42 0.43
N ASP A 13 7.19 10.57 0.32
CA ASP A 13 6.22 9.48 0.53
C ASP A 13 6.39 8.39 -0.53
N ARG A 14 6.64 8.82 -1.76
CA ARG A 14 7.00 7.95 -2.90
C ARG A 14 8.27 7.16 -2.64
N ALA A 15 9.31 7.80 -2.09
CA ALA A 15 10.57 7.13 -1.73
C ALA A 15 10.38 6.14 -0.58
N ALA A 16 9.57 6.47 0.44
CA ALA A 16 9.26 5.58 1.55
C ALA A 16 8.51 4.32 1.09
N LEU A 17 7.51 4.47 0.22
CA LEU A 17 6.78 3.35 -0.39
C LEU A 17 7.65 2.51 -1.35
N ALA A 18 8.71 3.11 -1.92
CA ALA A 18 9.67 2.42 -2.77
C ALA A 18 10.64 1.51 -2.00
N GLY A 19 10.84 1.78 -0.70
CA GLY A 19 11.68 1.00 0.19
C GLY A 19 11.03 -0.29 0.68
N GLU A 20 11.59 -0.84 1.76
CA GLU A 20 11.06 -2.04 2.40
C GLU A 20 9.81 -1.72 3.23
N ILE A 21 8.71 -2.40 2.91
CA ILE A 21 7.41 -2.23 3.58
C ILE A 21 7.05 -3.42 4.47
N LEU A 22 7.89 -4.46 4.51
CA LEU A 22 7.67 -5.61 5.38
C LEU A 22 7.72 -5.18 6.86
N GLY A 23 6.84 -5.76 7.68
CA GLY A 23 6.68 -5.37 9.08
C GLY A 23 5.84 -4.11 9.30
N ALA A 24 5.48 -3.37 8.26
CA ALA A 24 4.63 -2.19 8.40
C ALA A 24 3.19 -2.56 8.76
N ALA A 25 2.56 -1.74 9.61
CA ALA A 25 1.13 -1.84 9.89
C ALA A 25 0.32 -1.26 8.72
N ILE A 26 -0.81 -1.89 8.40
CA ILE A 26 -1.71 -1.45 7.32
C ILE A 26 -3.17 -1.52 7.73
N SER A 27 -3.98 -0.71 7.06
CA SER A 27 -5.43 -0.88 6.94
C SER A 27 -5.77 -1.03 5.46
N VAL A 28 -6.50 -2.07 5.09
CA VAL A 28 -7.04 -2.25 3.74
C VAL A 28 -8.53 -2.01 3.80
N ASP A 29 -8.98 -0.95 3.17
CA ASP A 29 -10.39 -0.54 3.18
C ASP A 29 -11.15 -1.14 2.00
N ARG A 30 -10.45 -1.43 0.89
CA ARG A 30 -11.00 -2.07 -0.30
C ARG A 30 -10.00 -3.06 -0.89
N ALA A 31 -10.46 -4.27 -1.22
CA ALA A 31 -9.70 -5.22 -2.03
C ALA A 31 -10.65 -6.22 -2.72
N PRO A 32 -10.48 -6.52 -4.02
CA PRO A 32 -11.30 -7.52 -4.71
C PRO A 32 -11.19 -8.90 -4.05
N GLY A 33 -12.32 -9.59 -3.88
CA GLY A 33 -12.37 -10.95 -3.31
C GLY A 33 -12.21 -11.03 -1.79
N ILE A 34 -11.92 -9.92 -1.10
CA ILE A 34 -11.86 -9.88 0.37
C ILE A 34 -13.21 -9.42 0.92
N ARG A 35 -13.91 -10.31 1.62
CA ARG A 35 -15.26 -10.04 2.16
C ARG A 35 -15.24 -9.31 3.50
N THR A 36 -14.19 -9.50 4.28
CA THR A 36 -14.09 -8.97 5.64
C THR A 36 -13.13 -7.77 5.66
N LEU A 37 -13.71 -6.59 5.47
CA LEU A 37 -13.03 -5.29 5.44
C LEU A 37 -13.63 -4.35 6.51
N PRO A 38 -12.88 -3.34 7.00
CA PRO A 38 -11.47 -3.11 6.72
C PRO A 38 -10.58 -4.22 7.31
N LEU A 39 -9.53 -4.60 6.59
CA LEU A 39 -8.54 -5.57 7.06
C LEU A 39 -7.38 -4.81 7.69
N ARG A 40 -7.17 -4.99 8.99
CA ARG A 40 -6.04 -4.38 9.73
C ARG A 40 -5.02 -5.45 10.10
N GLY A 41 -3.74 -5.13 9.92
CA GLY A 41 -2.68 -6.08 10.21
C GLY A 41 -1.29 -5.60 9.84
N THR A 42 -0.35 -6.53 9.77
CA THR A 42 1.05 -6.28 9.45
C THR A 42 1.41 -6.98 8.14
N ILE A 43 2.15 -6.29 7.27
CA ILE A 43 2.69 -6.89 6.05
C ILE A 43 3.78 -7.90 6.44
N VAL A 44 3.63 -9.15 6.02
CA VAL A 44 4.61 -10.22 6.31
C VAL A 44 5.34 -10.71 5.07
N ASP A 45 4.77 -10.51 3.89
CA ASP A 45 5.41 -10.84 2.61
C ASP A 45 4.82 -9.98 1.50
N GLU A 46 5.62 -9.73 0.46
CA GLU A 46 5.26 -8.96 -0.71
C GLU A 46 5.74 -9.65 -1.98
N SER A 47 4.79 -10.01 -2.83
CA SER A 47 5.06 -10.46 -4.20
C SER A 47 4.65 -9.40 -5.23
N MET A 48 4.84 -9.70 -6.51
CA MET A 48 4.47 -8.78 -7.61
C MET A 48 2.99 -8.37 -7.59
N ASN A 49 2.08 -9.29 -7.26
CA ASN A 49 0.63 -9.09 -7.37
C ASN A 49 -0.12 -9.24 -6.04
N ILE A 50 0.51 -9.85 -5.04
CA ILE A 50 -0.11 -10.17 -3.76
C ILE A 50 0.67 -9.48 -2.64
N LEU A 51 -0.08 -8.89 -1.71
CA LEU A 51 0.41 -8.47 -0.40
C LEU A 51 -0.08 -9.47 0.64
N THR A 52 0.84 -10.05 1.41
CA THR A 52 0.49 -11.02 2.45
C THR A 52 0.45 -10.30 3.79
N VAL A 53 -0.70 -10.37 4.46
CA VAL A 53 -0.98 -9.59 5.67
C VAL A 53 -1.37 -10.51 6.80
N ARG A 54 -0.67 -10.42 7.92
CA ARG A 54 -1.06 -11.07 9.17
C ARG A 54 -2.04 -10.17 9.90
N ARG A 55 -3.29 -10.62 10.09
CA ARG A 55 -4.33 -9.82 10.74
C ARG A 55 -4.01 -9.56 12.21
N ALA A 56 -4.41 -8.38 12.69
CA ALA A 56 -4.20 -7.97 14.08
C ALA A 56 -5.20 -8.60 15.07
N ASP A 57 -6.38 -9.00 14.61
CA ASP A 57 -7.47 -9.53 15.45
C ASP A 57 -7.20 -10.96 15.94
N HIS A 58 -6.78 -11.86 15.05
CA HIS A 58 -6.61 -13.28 15.36
C HIS A 58 -5.37 -13.91 14.70
N GLY A 59 -4.45 -13.08 14.16
CA GLY A 59 -3.15 -13.55 13.67
C GLY A 59 -3.17 -14.38 12.37
N ARG A 60 -4.34 -14.62 11.75
CA ARG A 60 -4.40 -15.34 10.47
C ARG A 60 -3.75 -14.54 9.36
N VAL A 61 -3.10 -15.26 8.46
CA VAL A 61 -2.50 -14.70 7.25
C VAL A 61 -3.55 -14.63 6.14
N VAL A 62 -3.69 -13.45 5.55
CA VAL A 62 -4.58 -13.18 4.42
C VAL A 62 -3.77 -12.69 3.24
N ARG A 63 -4.04 -13.26 2.07
CA ARG A 63 -3.45 -12.84 0.80
C ARG A 63 -4.34 -11.80 0.16
N VAL A 64 -3.85 -10.57 0.06
CA VAL A 64 -4.58 -9.44 -0.50
C VAL A 64 -4.08 -9.18 -1.91
N PRO A 65 -4.93 -9.25 -2.95
CA PRO A 65 -4.53 -8.87 -4.29
C PRO A 65 -4.29 -7.36 -4.34
N LYS A 66 -3.13 -6.96 -4.88
CA LYS A 66 -2.79 -5.53 -5.06
C LYS A 66 -3.72 -4.83 -6.04
N SER A 67 -4.23 -5.55 -7.04
CA SER A 67 -5.09 -4.95 -8.05
C SER A 67 -6.39 -4.43 -7.43
N GLY A 68 -6.70 -3.14 -7.62
CA GLY A 68 -7.88 -2.52 -7.04
C GLY A 68 -7.87 -2.42 -5.50
N MET A 69 -6.73 -2.67 -4.86
CA MET A 69 -6.56 -2.51 -3.41
C MET A 69 -6.40 -1.04 -3.05
N LEU A 70 -7.14 -0.59 -2.04
CA LEU A 70 -7.01 0.73 -1.43
C LEU A 70 -6.91 0.59 0.08
N GLY A 71 -6.09 1.42 0.70
CA GLY A 71 -5.93 1.46 2.14
C GLY A 71 -4.87 2.45 2.58
N THR A 72 -4.35 2.25 3.77
CA THR A 72 -3.24 3.02 4.35
C THR A 72 -2.14 2.11 4.88
N ILE A 73 -0.93 2.63 4.91
CA ILE A 73 0.25 1.99 5.50
C ILE A 73 0.91 2.96 6.48
N LEU A 74 1.36 2.45 7.61
CA LEU A 74 2.15 3.18 8.59
C LEU A 74 3.63 2.87 8.38
N LEU A 75 4.40 3.86 7.92
CA LEU A 75 5.86 3.78 7.79
C LEU A 75 6.50 4.76 8.77
N GLY A 76 7.12 4.23 9.83
CA GLY A 76 7.56 5.03 10.97
C GLY A 76 6.37 5.71 11.66
N GLU A 77 6.39 7.04 11.74
CA GLU A 77 5.30 7.84 12.32
C GLU A 77 4.31 8.38 11.26
N ARG A 78 4.49 8.02 9.99
CA ARG A 78 3.70 8.56 8.87
C ARG A 78 2.70 7.54 8.36
N GLU A 79 1.44 7.96 8.30
CA GLU A 79 0.39 7.21 7.60
C GLU A 79 0.31 7.69 6.15
N LEU A 80 0.49 6.76 5.21
CA LEU A 80 0.51 7.03 3.78
C LEU A 80 -0.62 6.28 3.07
N PRO A 81 -1.22 6.85 2.01
CA PRO A 81 -2.20 6.14 1.20
C PRO A 81 -1.52 5.01 0.42
N LEU A 82 -2.10 3.82 0.51
CA LEU A 82 -1.62 2.59 -0.10
C LEU A 82 -2.56 2.20 -1.26
N ILE A 83 -2.11 2.44 -2.49
CA ILE A 83 -2.83 2.07 -3.72
C ILE A 83 -2.12 0.88 -4.34
N GLY A 84 -2.72 -0.31 -4.29
CA GLY A 84 -2.04 -1.54 -4.72
C GLY A 84 -1.68 -1.58 -6.20
N ASP A 85 -2.47 -0.91 -7.07
CA ASP A 85 -2.14 -0.80 -8.50
C ASP A 85 -0.81 -0.05 -8.75
N ASN A 86 -0.44 0.88 -7.87
CA ASN A 86 0.84 1.60 -7.94
C ASN A 86 2.02 0.75 -7.42
N LEU A 87 1.74 -0.29 -6.63
CA LEU A 87 2.72 -1.22 -6.04
C LEU A 87 2.95 -2.48 -6.89
N ARG A 88 2.29 -2.57 -8.05
CA ARG A 88 2.37 -3.70 -8.98
C ARG A 88 3.63 -3.64 -9.84
N VAL A 89 4.76 -3.58 -9.16
CA VAL A 89 6.14 -3.58 -9.68
C VAL A 89 7.01 -4.35 -8.71
N ARG A 90 8.06 -5.03 -9.21
CA ARG A 90 9.03 -5.72 -8.33
C ARG A 90 9.61 -4.70 -7.35
N PRO A 91 9.92 -5.07 -6.09
CA PRO A 91 10.51 -4.17 -5.12
C PRO A 91 11.71 -3.38 -5.69
N GLN A 92 12.62 -4.05 -6.41
CA GLN A 92 13.76 -3.38 -7.07
C GLN A 92 13.40 -2.40 -8.21
N ASP A 93 12.27 -2.58 -8.89
CA ASP A 93 11.83 -1.73 -10.00
C ASP A 93 10.92 -0.58 -9.54
N ARG A 94 10.51 -0.60 -8.27
CA ARG A 94 9.56 0.35 -7.67
C ARG A 94 10.10 1.77 -7.66
N THR A 95 11.37 1.93 -7.30
CA THR A 95 12.06 3.22 -7.27
C THR A 95 12.03 3.92 -8.62
N LYS A 96 12.31 3.21 -9.73
CA LYS A 96 12.29 3.80 -11.07
C LYS A 96 10.89 4.27 -11.49
N ARG A 97 9.85 3.48 -11.25
CA ARG A 97 8.49 3.78 -11.74
C ARG A 97 7.79 4.84 -10.90
N ILE A 98 7.91 4.79 -9.58
CA ILE A 98 7.27 5.77 -8.68
C ILE A 98 7.92 7.16 -8.85
N LEU A 99 9.24 7.22 -9.05
CA LEU A 99 9.95 8.47 -9.33
C LEU A 99 9.70 8.98 -10.77
N ALA A 100 9.65 8.10 -11.78
CA ALA A 100 9.37 8.51 -13.17
C ALA A 100 7.90 8.89 -13.42
N GLY A 101 6.96 8.39 -12.61
CA GLY A 101 5.53 8.66 -12.73
C GLY A 101 5.09 10.10 -12.37
N GLY A 102 6.01 10.98 -11.96
CA GLY A 102 5.73 12.40 -11.70
C GLY A 102 5.46 13.25 -12.96
N SER A 103 5.73 12.74 -14.17
CA SER A 103 5.68 13.55 -15.40
C SER A 103 4.44 13.37 -16.29
N ARG A 104 3.33 12.83 -15.80
CA ARG A 104 2.05 12.93 -16.54
C ARG A 104 1.10 13.91 -15.87
N ARG A 105 1.28 15.19 -16.20
CA ARG A 105 0.19 16.16 -16.24
C ARG A 105 -0.89 15.60 -17.16
N ILE A 106 -2.00 15.18 -16.58
CA ILE A 106 -3.24 14.97 -17.32
C ILE A 106 -3.73 16.37 -17.69
N ARG A 107 -3.73 16.68 -18.98
CA ARG A 107 -4.43 17.85 -19.54
C ARG A 107 -5.93 17.58 -19.53
#